data_AF-V2YH61-F1
#
_entry.id   AF-V2YH61-F1
#
_cell.length_a   1.000
_cell.length_b   1.000
_cell.length_c   1.000
_cell.angle_alpha   90.00
_cell.angle_beta   90.00
_cell.angle_gamma   90.00
#
_symmetry.space_group_name_H-M   'P 1'
#
loop_
_entity.id
_entity.type
_entity.pdbx_description
1 polymer ?
#
loop_
_entity_poly.entity_id
_entity_poly.type
_entity_poly.pdbx_seq_one_letter_code
_entity_poly.pdbx_strand_id
1 'polypeptide(L)'
;MKKLAILFALTLCAALAGCNQSAPPQASEPPLELSGTVSAPPVEGPAEPTPPAVGQVAMVYIGTKADGFTDYPITYDGDLTPEKLIQGIADLTGWDLTLTEEVTSGKGGMSVCLSSESSLFTGPPDPQREEFHMYDVGQLAETILDSIQKTLQEGFTLEGGDPDALDIWYYMEGNQPLELPILGLSWPIDQPYHWAGAESK
;
A
#
# COMPACT_ATOMS: atom_id res chain seq x y z
N MET A 1 8.47 -32.86 -24.74
CA MET A 1 9.46 -33.23 -23.72
C MET A 1 10.86 -33.13 -24.30
N LYS A 2 11.57 -32.02 -24.05
CA LYS A 2 12.98 -31.83 -24.45
C LYS A 2 13.73 -31.38 -23.20
N LYS A 3 14.60 -32.26 -22.70
CA LYS A 3 15.45 -32.05 -21.53
C LYS A 3 16.60 -31.14 -21.95
N LEU A 4 16.81 -30.02 -21.25
CA LEU A 4 17.99 -29.18 -21.40
C LEU A 4 18.78 -29.20 -20.09
N ALA A 5 20.06 -29.49 -20.24
CA ALA A 5 20.99 -29.86 -19.21
C ALA A 5 21.60 -28.64 -18.49
N ILE A 6 21.94 -28.90 -17.24
CA ILE A 6 22.63 -28.08 -16.26
C ILE A 6 24.01 -27.64 -16.75
N LEU A 7 24.43 -26.41 -16.43
CA LEU A 7 25.84 -26.12 -16.17
C LEU A 7 26.01 -25.16 -14.98
N PHE A 8 26.70 -25.67 -13.96
CA PHE A 8 27.16 -24.99 -12.74
C PHE A 8 28.44 -24.20 -13.06
N ALA A 9 28.57 -22.98 -12.55
CA ALA A 9 29.87 -22.34 -12.36
C ALA A 9 29.80 -21.38 -11.16
N LEU A 10 30.16 -21.90 -9.99
CA LEU A 10 30.59 -21.09 -8.85
C LEU A 10 31.99 -20.53 -9.15
N THR A 11 32.17 -19.23 -8.99
CA THR A 11 33.50 -18.62 -8.82
C THR A 11 33.51 -17.71 -7.62
N LEU A 12 34.21 -18.19 -6.60
CA LEU A 12 34.56 -17.57 -5.33
C LEU A 12 35.80 -16.68 -5.52
N CYS A 13 35.79 -15.45 -4.99
CA CYS A 13 36.99 -14.67 -4.73
C CYS A 13 36.85 -13.96 -3.37
N ALA A 14 37.75 -14.28 -2.45
CA ALA A 14 37.91 -13.68 -1.13
C ALA A 14 39.24 -12.93 -1.06
N ALA A 15 39.27 -11.84 -0.27
CA ALA A 15 40.41 -11.18 0.43
C ALA A 15 40.16 -9.66 0.46
N LEU A 16 39.91 -8.98 1.60
CA LEU A 16 40.71 -8.72 2.81
C LEU A 16 41.35 -7.31 2.80
N ALA A 17 41.09 -6.60 3.92
CA ALA A 17 41.91 -5.59 4.59
C ALA A 17 42.00 -4.16 4.00
N GLY A 18 41.65 -3.19 4.85
CA GLY A 18 41.91 -1.77 4.64
C GLY A 18 41.46 -0.88 5.80
N CYS A 19 41.85 -1.19 7.05
CA CYS A 19 41.84 -0.20 8.12
C CYS A 19 43.04 0.73 7.94
N ASN A 20 42.84 2.05 7.90
CA ASN A 20 43.86 2.96 8.44
C ASN A 20 43.29 4.32 8.81
N GLN A 21 43.22 4.54 10.12
CA GLN A 21 43.20 5.85 10.77
C GLN A 21 44.53 6.58 10.51
N SER A 22 44.46 7.91 10.45
CA SER A 22 45.51 8.80 10.98
C SER A 22 44.94 10.21 11.20
N ALA A 23 44.70 10.56 12.47
CA ALA A 23 44.93 11.91 12.99
C ALA A 23 46.33 11.91 13.62
N PRO A 24 47.09 13.03 13.66
CA PRO A 24 47.17 13.86 14.88
C PRO A 24 47.64 15.33 14.58
N PRO A 25 48.11 16.17 15.53
CA PRO A 25 47.45 16.68 16.74
C PRO A 25 47.73 18.20 17.01
N GLN A 26 47.32 18.66 18.20
CA GLN A 26 47.87 19.76 19.04
C GLN A 26 47.49 21.21 18.64
N ALA A 27 46.63 21.88 19.42
CA ALA A 27 46.85 22.47 20.75
C ALA A 27 47.36 23.92 20.66
N SER A 28 46.54 24.86 21.10
CA SER A 28 46.95 26.07 21.84
C SER A 28 45.71 26.86 22.30
N GLU A 29 45.49 26.84 23.59
CA GLU A 29 44.78 27.83 24.42
C GLU A 29 45.82 28.28 25.48
N PRO A 30 45.59 29.29 26.37
CA PRO A 30 44.57 30.36 26.45
C PRO A 30 45.29 31.69 26.85
N PRO A 31 44.82 32.62 27.75
CA PRO A 31 43.48 33.07 28.18
C PRO A 31 43.33 34.62 28.18
N LEU A 32 42.10 35.14 28.28
CA LEU A 32 41.85 36.40 29.00
C LEU A 32 40.50 36.35 29.76
N GLU A 33 40.57 36.73 31.03
CA GLU A 33 39.52 36.64 32.05
C GLU A 33 38.52 37.81 32.07
N LEU A 34 37.35 37.50 32.65
CA LEU A 34 36.50 38.28 33.58
C LEU A 34 35.86 39.60 33.14
N SER A 35 34.53 39.58 33.04
CA SER A 35 33.68 40.43 33.89
C SER A 35 32.20 40.01 33.85
N GLY A 36 31.60 39.91 35.03
CA GLY A 36 30.25 39.41 35.23
C GLY A 36 29.15 40.42 34.92
N THR A 37 27.94 39.90 34.68
CA THR A 37 26.67 40.57 34.95
C THR A 37 25.57 39.52 35.03
N VAL A 38 24.87 39.52 36.17
CA VAL A 38 23.63 38.81 36.42
C VAL A 38 22.53 39.41 35.52
N SER A 39 21.77 38.57 34.81
CA SER A 39 20.45 38.93 34.28
C SER A 39 19.56 37.68 34.19
N ALA A 40 18.30 37.90 34.59
CA ALA A 40 17.17 37.01 34.88
C ALA A 40 16.97 35.75 34.01
N PRO A 41 16.22 34.73 34.51
CA PRO A 41 15.79 33.61 33.69
C PRO A 41 14.90 34.09 32.53
N PRO A 42 14.98 33.48 31.34
CA PRO A 42 14.06 33.79 30.26
C PRO A 42 12.66 33.33 30.67
N VAL A 43 11.70 34.25 30.60
CA VAL A 43 10.28 33.95 30.63
C VAL A 43 9.98 33.08 29.41
N GLU A 44 9.51 31.85 29.63
CA GLU A 44 8.88 31.02 28.59
C GLU A 44 7.73 31.82 27.97
N GLY A 45 7.93 32.27 26.73
CA GLY A 45 6.83 32.75 25.91
C GLY A 45 5.84 31.61 25.64
N PRO A 46 4.58 31.92 25.30
CA PRO A 46 3.60 30.90 24.94
C PRO A 46 4.19 29.98 23.87
N ALA A 47 4.13 28.66 24.10
CA ALA A 47 4.51 27.67 23.12
C ALA A 47 3.81 28.02 21.79
N GLU A 48 4.60 28.25 20.74
CA GLU A 48 4.06 28.38 19.39
C GLU A 48 3.24 27.11 19.10
N PRO A 49 2.05 27.23 18.49
CA PRO A 49 1.28 26.07 18.12
C PRO A 49 2.13 25.21 17.18
N THR A 50 2.43 23.99 17.62
CA THR A 50 3.05 22.98 16.76
C THR A 50 2.21 22.90 15.48
N PRO A 51 2.80 23.08 14.29
CA PRO A 51 2.11 22.87 13.04
C PRO A 51 1.45 21.48 13.07
N PRO A 52 0.23 21.32 12.54
CA PRO A 52 -0.36 19.98 12.42
C PRO A 52 0.64 19.08 11.71
N ALA A 53 0.79 17.84 12.19
CA ALA A 53 1.59 16.85 11.49
C ALA A 53 1.12 16.81 10.04
N VAL A 54 2.01 17.09 9.10
CA VAL A 54 1.73 16.94 7.67
C VAL A 54 1.51 15.44 7.47
N GLY A 55 0.32 15.05 7.03
CA GLY A 55 -0.02 13.64 6.82
C GLY A 55 1.00 12.95 5.91
N GLN A 56 1.21 11.67 6.15
CA GLN A 56 2.09 10.83 5.33
C GLN A 56 1.43 10.58 3.97
N VAL A 57 2.23 10.30 2.94
CA VAL A 57 1.74 10.06 1.58
C VAL A 57 1.93 8.58 1.21
N ALA A 58 0.87 7.95 0.71
CA ALA A 58 0.90 6.63 0.08
C ALA A 58 0.38 6.73 -1.36
N MET A 59 0.59 5.70 -2.17
CA MET A 59 0.05 5.62 -3.52
C MET A 59 -1.09 4.61 -3.56
N VAL A 60 -2.18 4.98 -4.25
CA VAL A 60 -3.23 4.05 -4.67
C VAL A 60 -3.23 3.92 -6.18
N TYR A 61 -3.63 2.76 -6.68
CA TYR A 61 -3.52 2.40 -8.09
C TYR A 61 -4.91 2.11 -8.64
N ILE A 62 -5.34 2.85 -9.66
CA ILE A 62 -6.66 2.72 -10.27
C ILE A 62 -6.51 2.18 -11.70
N GLY A 63 -7.19 1.08 -11.99
CA GLY A 63 -7.18 0.45 -13.31
C GLY A 63 -7.41 -1.05 -13.27
N THR A 64 -7.05 -1.71 -14.36
CA THR A 64 -7.15 -3.17 -14.53
C THR A 64 -5.79 -3.74 -14.92
N LYS A 65 -5.57 -5.03 -14.71
CA LYS A 65 -4.37 -5.71 -15.21
C LYS A 65 -4.28 -5.69 -16.73
N ALA A 66 -5.42 -5.68 -17.42
CA ALA A 66 -5.49 -5.69 -18.87
C ALA A 66 -5.09 -4.34 -19.48
N ASP A 67 -5.55 -3.23 -18.88
CA ASP A 67 -5.36 -1.88 -19.43
C ASP A 67 -4.24 -1.09 -18.74
N GLY A 68 -3.76 -1.57 -17.59
CA GLY A 68 -2.75 -0.93 -16.76
C GLY A 68 -3.36 -0.09 -15.64
N PHE A 69 -2.48 0.41 -14.78
CA PHE A 69 -2.84 1.19 -13.59
C PHE A 69 -2.31 2.62 -13.67
N THR A 70 -3.09 3.57 -13.17
CA THR A 70 -2.65 4.93 -12.89
C THR A 70 -2.49 5.10 -11.37
N ASP A 71 -1.35 5.62 -10.93
CA ASP A 71 -1.08 5.89 -9.52
C ASP A 71 -1.54 7.29 -9.09
N TYR A 72 -2.05 7.36 -7.86
CA TYR A 72 -2.55 8.59 -7.25
C TYR A 72 -2.04 8.71 -5.81
N PRO A 73 -1.51 9.88 -5.41
CA PRO A 73 -1.11 10.09 -4.03
C PRO A 73 -2.34 10.27 -3.14
N ILE A 74 -2.36 9.58 -2.01
CA ILE A 74 -3.29 9.81 -0.91
C ILE A 74 -2.53 10.27 0.33
N THR A 75 -3.19 11.08 1.15
CA THR A 75 -2.65 11.50 2.44
C THR A 75 -3.30 10.70 3.56
N TYR A 76 -2.52 10.22 4.52
CA TYR A 76 -3.02 9.48 5.67
C TYR A 76 -2.26 9.83 6.95
N ASP A 77 -2.93 9.64 8.10
CA ASP A 77 -2.36 9.88 9.43
C ASP A 77 -2.07 8.56 10.16
N GLY A 78 -1.06 8.53 11.04
CA GLY A 78 -0.69 7.34 11.81
C GLY A 78 -0.11 6.20 10.97
N ASP A 79 -0.25 4.95 11.43
CA ASP A 79 0.31 3.79 10.72
C ASP A 79 -0.48 3.47 9.44
N LEU A 80 0.21 3.09 8.37
CA LEU A 80 -0.45 2.65 7.15
C LEU A 80 -1.15 1.30 7.37
N THR A 81 -2.44 1.23 7.04
CA THR A 81 -3.23 -0.01 7.13
C THR A 81 -3.90 -0.31 5.78
N PRO A 82 -4.23 -1.58 5.48
CA PRO A 82 -4.97 -1.92 4.26
C PRO A 82 -6.26 -1.13 4.10
N GLU A 83 -6.98 -0.90 5.20
CA GLU A 83 -8.23 -0.14 5.23
C GLU A 83 -8.01 1.31 4.81
N LYS A 84 -6.89 1.94 5.20
CA LYS A 84 -6.58 3.31 4.78
C LYS A 84 -6.32 3.41 3.29
N LEU A 85 -5.67 2.41 2.69
CA LEU A 85 -5.46 2.36 1.25
C LEU A 85 -6.79 2.15 0.50
N ILE A 86 -7.63 1.22 0.96
CA ILE A 86 -8.96 0.98 0.39
C ILE A 86 -9.85 2.22 0.53
N GLN A 87 -9.83 2.87 1.69
CA GLN A 87 -10.53 4.14 1.91
C GLN A 87 -9.98 5.24 0.99
N GLY A 88 -8.66 5.29 0.77
CA GLY A 88 -8.06 6.22 -0.18
C GLY A 88 -8.59 6.04 -1.61
N ILE A 89 -8.81 4.80 -2.06
CA ILE A 89 -9.47 4.51 -3.34
C ILE A 89 -10.92 5.02 -3.32
N ALA A 90 -11.67 4.74 -2.25
CA ALA A 90 -13.05 5.19 -2.11
C ALA A 90 -13.16 6.72 -2.15
N ASP A 91 -12.31 7.43 -1.41
CA ASP A 91 -12.28 8.88 -1.33
C ASP A 91 -11.86 9.51 -2.66
N LEU A 92 -10.97 8.87 -3.41
CA LEU A 92 -10.50 9.31 -4.73
C LEU A 92 -11.56 9.10 -5.82
N THR A 93 -12.20 7.93 -5.86
CA THR A 93 -13.12 7.54 -6.94
C THR A 93 -14.56 7.93 -6.68
N GLY A 94 -14.93 8.06 -5.40
CA GLY A 94 -16.31 8.20 -4.94
C GLY A 94 -17.05 6.88 -4.78
N TRP A 95 -16.44 5.73 -5.10
CA TRP A 95 -17.05 4.42 -4.90
C TRP A 95 -17.20 4.09 -3.41
N ASP A 96 -18.30 3.43 -3.05
CA ASP A 96 -18.44 2.84 -1.73
C ASP A 96 -17.61 1.55 -1.69
N LEU A 97 -16.52 1.54 -0.93
CA LEU A 97 -15.69 0.36 -0.71
C LEU A 97 -15.72 -0.10 0.75
N THR A 98 -16.85 0.12 1.42
CA THR A 98 -17.06 -0.31 2.81
C THR A 98 -16.78 -1.80 2.96
N LEU A 99 -15.98 -2.15 3.97
CA LEU A 99 -15.65 -3.53 4.31
C LEU A 99 -16.63 -4.07 5.37
N THR A 100 -16.96 -5.35 5.29
CA THR A 100 -17.74 -6.05 6.33
C THR A 100 -16.88 -6.38 7.55
N GLU A 101 -15.61 -6.66 7.33
CA GLU A 101 -14.63 -6.98 8.37
C GLU A 101 -13.25 -6.42 8.00
N GLU A 102 -12.37 -6.31 9.00
CA GLU A 102 -10.99 -5.84 8.81
C GLU A 102 -10.24 -6.75 7.82
N VAL A 103 -9.29 -6.17 7.07
CA VAL A 103 -8.46 -6.94 6.15
C VAL A 103 -7.54 -7.83 6.98
N THR A 104 -7.63 -9.14 6.76
CA THR A 104 -6.81 -10.10 7.50
C THR A 104 -5.55 -10.43 6.72
N SER A 105 -4.41 -10.50 7.40
CA SER A 105 -3.15 -10.97 6.83
C SER A 105 -2.91 -12.44 7.18
N GLY A 106 -2.59 -13.28 6.20
CA GLY A 106 -2.37 -14.71 6.41
C GLY A 106 -2.00 -15.48 5.13
N LYS A 107 -1.48 -16.70 5.28
CA LYS A 107 -1.12 -17.61 4.15
C LYS A 107 -0.18 -17.05 3.07
N GLY A 108 0.52 -15.94 3.33
CA GLY A 108 1.37 -15.27 2.35
C GLY A 108 0.72 -14.07 1.65
N GLY A 109 -0.46 -13.65 2.09
CA GLY A 109 -1.14 -12.48 1.52
C GLY A 109 -2.25 -11.91 2.41
N MET A 110 -3.27 -11.32 1.78
CA MET A 110 -4.35 -10.59 2.46
C MET A 110 -5.74 -10.99 1.97
N SER A 111 -6.72 -11.02 2.87
CA SER A 111 -8.11 -11.31 2.53
C SER A 111 -9.01 -10.10 2.79
N VAL A 112 -9.82 -9.74 1.79
CA VAL A 112 -10.71 -8.57 1.78
C VAL A 112 -12.16 -9.01 1.64
N CYS A 113 -13.04 -8.54 2.54
CA CYS A 113 -14.49 -8.76 2.46
C CYS A 113 -15.20 -7.42 2.29
N LEU A 114 -15.64 -7.13 1.07
CA LEU A 114 -16.45 -5.95 0.78
C LEU A 114 -17.90 -6.18 1.24
N SER A 115 -18.52 -5.13 1.76
CA SER A 115 -19.94 -5.10 2.13
C SER A 115 -20.82 -5.34 0.91
N SER A 116 -21.98 -5.98 1.10
CA SER A 116 -23.01 -6.10 0.07
C SER A 116 -23.56 -4.74 -0.39
N GLU A 117 -23.34 -3.69 0.39
CA GLU A 117 -23.73 -2.32 0.06
C GLU A 117 -22.67 -1.58 -0.78
N SER A 118 -21.46 -2.14 -0.88
CA SER A 118 -20.36 -1.53 -1.65
C SER A 118 -20.69 -1.43 -3.14
N SER A 119 -20.00 -0.51 -3.83
CA SER A 119 -20.14 -0.28 -5.27
C SER A 119 -19.86 -1.49 -6.13
N LEU A 120 -19.16 -2.50 -5.60
CA LEU A 120 -18.99 -3.79 -6.27
C LEU A 120 -20.33 -4.48 -6.53
N PHE A 121 -21.30 -4.32 -5.64
CA PHE A 121 -22.62 -4.97 -5.72
C PHE A 121 -23.75 -3.99 -6.07
N THR A 122 -23.64 -2.74 -5.61
CA THR A 122 -24.68 -1.72 -5.79
C THR A 122 -24.44 -0.80 -7.00
N GLY A 123 -23.26 -0.87 -7.61
CA GLY A 123 -22.84 0.00 -8.70
C GLY A 123 -22.18 1.29 -8.22
N PRO A 124 -21.75 2.16 -9.15
CA PRO A 124 -21.06 3.39 -8.79
C PRO A 124 -22.09 4.43 -8.29
N PRO A 125 -21.65 5.48 -7.54
CA PRO A 125 -22.55 6.53 -7.09
C PRO A 125 -23.15 7.31 -8.28
N ASP A 126 -24.32 7.93 -8.07
CA ASP A 126 -24.93 8.87 -9.02
C ASP A 126 -25.06 10.26 -8.38
N PRO A 127 -24.37 11.30 -8.90
CA PRO A 127 -23.48 11.29 -10.07
C PRO A 127 -22.10 10.67 -9.80
N GLN A 128 -21.52 10.05 -10.82
CA GLN A 128 -20.13 9.58 -10.81
C GLN A 128 -19.14 10.75 -10.95
N ARG A 129 -17.92 10.57 -10.44
CA ARG A 129 -16.81 11.48 -10.76
C ARG A 129 -16.39 11.29 -12.21
N GLU A 130 -16.16 12.39 -12.93
CA GLU A 130 -15.88 12.37 -14.37
C GLU A 130 -14.64 11.53 -14.73
N GLU A 131 -13.57 11.63 -13.93
CA GLU A 131 -12.32 10.89 -14.14
C GLU A 131 -12.44 9.38 -13.94
N PHE A 132 -13.37 8.94 -13.08
CA PHE A 132 -13.53 7.53 -12.69
C PHE A 132 -14.86 6.95 -13.18
N HIS A 133 -15.41 7.52 -14.25
CA HIS A 133 -16.69 7.13 -14.78
C HIS A 133 -16.63 5.71 -15.35
N MET A 134 -17.50 4.83 -14.85
CA MET A 134 -17.67 3.46 -15.34
C MET A 134 -18.96 3.33 -16.15
N TYR A 135 -18.87 2.72 -17.32
CA TYR A 135 -19.99 2.55 -18.25
C TYR A 135 -20.66 1.19 -18.15
N ASP A 136 -19.94 0.21 -17.62
CA ASP A 136 -20.37 -1.18 -17.57
C ASP A 136 -20.12 -1.76 -16.16
N VAL A 137 -21.01 -2.65 -15.73
CA VAL A 137 -20.93 -3.29 -14.41
C VAL A 137 -19.77 -4.27 -14.31
N GLY A 138 -19.42 -4.95 -15.41
CA GLY A 138 -18.24 -5.80 -15.48
C GLY A 138 -16.95 -4.98 -15.40
N GLN A 139 -16.90 -3.87 -16.17
CA GLN A 139 -15.79 -2.93 -16.10
C GLN A 139 -15.58 -2.36 -14.68
N LEU A 140 -16.67 -1.95 -14.02
CA LEU A 140 -16.61 -1.46 -12.64
C LEU A 140 -16.08 -2.53 -11.69
N ALA A 141 -16.63 -3.74 -11.76
CA ALA A 141 -16.25 -4.83 -10.87
C ALA A 141 -14.78 -5.23 -11.04
N GLU A 142 -14.32 -5.41 -12.28
CA GLU A 142 -12.92 -5.70 -12.58
C GLU A 142 -12.02 -4.58 -12.05
N THR A 143 -12.36 -3.32 -12.35
CA THR A 143 -11.54 -2.18 -11.92
C THR A 143 -11.47 -2.08 -10.40
N ILE A 144 -12.59 -2.24 -9.67
CA ILE A 144 -12.58 -2.19 -8.20
C ILE A 144 -11.65 -3.27 -7.63
N LEU A 145 -11.82 -4.52 -8.07
CA LEU A 145 -11.08 -5.65 -7.54
C LEU A 145 -9.58 -5.56 -7.89
N ASP A 146 -9.24 -5.27 -9.15
CA ASP A 146 -7.84 -5.11 -9.57
C ASP A 146 -7.16 -3.91 -8.91
N SER A 147 -7.87 -2.79 -8.73
CA SER A 147 -7.33 -1.58 -8.09
C SER A 147 -7.01 -1.82 -6.61
N ILE A 148 -7.92 -2.46 -5.87
CA ILE A 148 -7.67 -2.85 -4.48
C ILE A 148 -6.48 -3.82 -4.41
N GLN A 149 -6.48 -4.86 -5.25
CA GLN A 149 -5.40 -5.84 -5.27
C GLN A 149 -4.05 -5.17 -5.49
N LYS A 150 -3.92 -4.37 -6.56
CA LYS A 150 -2.66 -3.72 -6.91
C LYS A 150 -2.20 -2.76 -5.81
N THR A 151 -3.14 -2.02 -5.24
CA THR A 151 -2.84 -1.07 -4.15
C THR A 151 -2.33 -1.77 -2.90
N LEU A 152 -2.95 -2.88 -2.49
CA LEU A 152 -2.47 -3.64 -1.32
C LEU A 152 -1.12 -4.31 -1.59
N GLN A 153 -0.92 -4.85 -2.79
CA GLN A 153 0.35 -5.43 -3.22
C GLN A 153 1.50 -4.43 -3.15
N GLU A 154 1.33 -3.24 -3.72
CA GLU A 154 2.37 -2.20 -3.69
C GLU A 154 2.54 -1.59 -2.29
N GLY A 155 1.45 -1.44 -1.52
CA GLY A 155 1.49 -0.83 -0.20
C GLY A 155 2.10 -1.70 0.90
N PHE A 156 2.06 -3.03 0.75
CA PHE A 156 2.47 -3.97 1.80
C PHE A 156 3.54 -4.97 1.38
N THR A 157 4.08 -4.84 0.18
CA THR A 157 5.28 -5.57 -0.20
C THR A 157 6.50 -4.87 0.38
N LEU A 158 7.33 -5.66 1.08
CA LEU A 158 8.56 -5.16 1.70
C LEU A 158 9.51 -4.59 0.64
N GLU A 159 10.36 -3.65 1.03
CA GLU A 159 11.34 -3.04 0.13
C GLU A 159 12.21 -4.10 -0.57
N GLY A 160 12.22 -4.08 -1.90
CA GLY A 160 12.92 -5.07 -2.74
C GLY A 160 12.19 -6.42 -2.90
N GLY A 161 11.00 -6.57 -2.34
CA GLY A 161 10.09 -7.67 -2.60
C GLY A 161 9.38 -7.53 -3.95
N ASP A 162 8.79 -8.63 -4.43
CA ASP A 162 7.96 -8.67 -5.62
C ASP A 162 6.49 -8.40 -5.23
N PRO A 163 5.87 -7.28 -5.64
CA PRO A 163 4.49 -6.97 -5.29
C PRO A 163 3.49 -8.03 -5.73
N ASP A 164 3.78 -8.69 -6.85
CA ASP A 164 2.89 -9.72 -7.40
C ASP A 164 2.95 -11.04 -6.60
N ALA A 165 3.88 -11.16 -5.64
CA ALA A 165 3.97 -12.30 -4.73
C ALA A 165 3.04 -12.20 -3.51
N LEU A 166 2.45 -11.02 -3.24
CA LEU A 166 1.43 -10.86 -2.21
C LEU A 166 0.07 -11.26 -2.80
N ASP A 167 -0.40 -12.44 -2.42
CA ASP A 167 -1.71 -12.94 -2.85
C ASP A 167 -2.85 -12.14 -2.19
N ILE A 168 -3.91 -11.85 -2.96
CA ILE A 168 -5.10 -11.18 -2.43
C ILE A 168 -6.31 -12.08 -2.64
N TRP A 169 -7.09 -12.31 -1.58
CA TRP A 169 -8.35 -13.07 -1.63
C TRP A 169 -9.54 -12.14 -1.45
N TYR A 170 -10.60 -12.37 -2.21
CA TYR A 170 -11.90 -11.75 -1.98
C TYR A 170 -12.93 -12.79 -1.58
N TYR A 171 -13.80 -12.42 -0.67
CA TYR A 171 -14.87 -13.28 -0.17
C TYR A 171 -16.05 -12.43 0.29
N MET A 172 -17.18 -13.09 0.50
CA MET A 172 -18.37 -12.45 1.07
C MET A 172 -18.55 -12.83 2.54
N GLU A 173 -19.38 -12.06 3.23
CA GLU A 173 -19.76 -12.29 4.63
C GLU A 173 -20.17 -13.75 4.86
N GLY A 174 -19.75 -14.31 6.00
CA GLY A 174 -19.98 -15.71 6.32
C GLY A 174 -19.01 -16.67 5.59
N ASN A 175 -17.85 -16.16 5.17
CA ASN A 175 -16.75 -16.95 4.60
C ASN A 175 -17.20 -17.71 3.33
N GLN A 176 -17.98 -17.03 2.48
CA GLN A 176 -18.49 -17.55 1.22
C GLN A 176 -17.60 -17.11 0.05
N PRO A 177 -17.57 -17.85 -1.07
CA PRO A 177 -16.94 -17.40 -2.32
C PRO A 177 -17.37 -15.98 -2.68
N LEU A 178 -16.51 -15.22 -3.36
CA LEU A 178 -16.98 -13.98 -3.99
C LEU A 178 -17.92 -14.36 -5.13
N GLU A 179 -19.12 -13.79 -5.16
CA GLU A 179 -20.10 -14.02 -6.22
C GLU A 179 -20.62 -12.70 -6.76
N LEU A 180 -20.64 -12.55 -8.08
CA LEU A 180 -21.24 -11.43 -8.79
C LEU A 180 -22.34 -11.98 -9.71
N PRO A 181 -23.55 -12.25 -9.18
CA PRO A 181 -24.62 -12.91 -9.94
C PRO A 181 -25.05 -12.14 -11.20
N ILE A 182 -24.98 -10.81 -11.18
CA ILE A 182 -25.29 -9.97 -12.35
C ILE A 182 -24.34 -10.21 -13.53
N LEU A 183 -23.11 -10.66 -13.25
CA LEU A 183 -22.11 -11.02 -14.24
C LEU A 183 -22.05 -12.54 -14.49
N GLY A 184 -22.74 -13.35 -13.67
CA GLY A 184 -22.60 -14.80 -13.68
C GLY A 184 -21.19 -15.27 -13.31
N LEU A 185 -20.48 -14.52 -12.44
CA LEU A 185 -19.10 -14.81 -12.06
C LEU A 185 -18.97 -15.20 -10.59
N SER A 186 -18.01 -16.07 -10.28
CA SER A 186 -17.65 -16.43 -8.92
C SER A 186 -16.16 -16.72 -8.77
N TRP A 187 -15.59 -16.37 -7.61
CA TRP A 187 -14.22 -16.70 -7.24
C TRP A 187 -14.19 -17.51 -5.95
N PRO A 188 -13.51 -18.67 -5.94
CA PRO A 188 -13.47 -19.53 -4.78
C PRO A 188 -12.58 -18.93 -3.67
N ILE A 189 -12.96 -19.17 -2.42
CA ILE A 189 -12.29 -18.60 -1.25
C ILE A 189 -10.90 -19.22 -0.97
N ASP A 190 -10.60 -20.37 -1.57
CA ASP A 190 -9.35 -21.10 -1.37
C ASP A 190 -8.27 -20.76 -2.41
N GLN A 191 -8.55 -19.87 -3.37
CA GLN A 191 -7.60 -19.43 -4.39
C GLN A 191 -7.43 -17.91 -4.38
N PRO A 192 -6.21 -17.40 -4.59
CA PRO A 192 -5.99 -15.96 -4.80
C PRO A 192 -6.80 -15.45 -5.98
N TYR A 193 -7.21 -14.18 -5.88
CA TYR A 193 -7.99 -13.52 -6.91
C TYR A 193 -7.19 -13.29 -8.19
N HIS A 194 -7.80 -13.72 -9.28
CA HIS A 194 -7.47 -13.31 -10.64
C HIS A 194 -8.78 -13.15 -11.42
N TRP A 195 -8.97 -12.03 -12.10
CA TRP A 195 -10.19 -11.79 -12.88
C TRP A 195 -10.51 -12.93 -13.86
N ALA A 196 -9.52 -13.32 -14.67
CA ALA A 196 -9.66 -14.44 -15.63
C ALA A 196 -9.82 -15.83 -14.97
N GLY A 197 -9.63 -15.93 -13.66
CA GLY A 197 -9.85 -17.15 -12.87
C GLY A 197 -11.31 -17.33 -12.42
N ALA A 198 -12.22 -16.43 -12.79
CA ALA A 198 -13.63 -16.52 -12.43
C ALA A 198 -14.27 -17.80 -12.98
N GLU A 199 -15.07 -18.46 -12.15
CA GLU A 199 -15.96 -19.54 -12.55
C GLU A 199 -17.28 -18.96 -13.07
N SER A 200 -17.78 -19.48 -14.19
CA SER A 200 -19.12 -19.15 -14.70
C SER A 200 -20.19 -19.83 -13.86
N LYS A 201 -21.19 -19.07 -13.40
CA LYS A 201 -22.35 -19.56 -12.64
C LYS A 201 -23.63 -19.63 -13.48
#